data_AF-A0A6C0QE02-F1
#
_entry.id   AF-A0A6C0QE02-F1
#
_cell.length_a   1.000
_cell.length_b   1.000
_cell.length_c   1.000
_cell.angle_alpha   90.00
_cell.angle_beta   90.00
_cell.angle_gamma   90.00
#
_symmetry.space_group_name_H-M   'P 1'
#
loop_
_entity.id
_entity.type
_entity.pdbx_description
1 polymer ?
#
loop_
_entity_poly.entity_id
_entity_poly.type
_entity_poly.pdbx_seq_one_letter_code
_entity_poly.pdbx_strand_id
1 'polypeptide(L)'
;MESATSALAFTKLTRPVDLQWVLDEDSALAWSGSQDPLLEVHVLPLDFHGYSARELEQLNTSLPNRIRTSGKVGHDVALTPSKFAAHAAVSIPARRPQSWNEPPQGELAEVRLYKSGQLTVRASLPRDGLGAILDPIALPEQLTELLQFAGALNIVQHERIVVATAVSKTSMVSLGTFDPHRERQRVRLAPQSGFTLRTDPDETVTLTALSTGAQEVATSLARLLISQHPHWAG
;
A
#
# COMPACT_ATOMS: atom_id res chain seq x y z
N MET A 1 -15.24 30.56 10.40
CA MET A 1 -15.87 29.58 9.48
C MET A 1 -15.27 28.24 9.79
N GLU A 2 -15.94 27.44 10.62
CA GLU A 2 -15.60 26.02 10.82
C GLU A 2 -16.08 25.27 9.58
N SER A 3 -15.15 24.78 8.75
CA SER A 3 -15.50 23.74 7.77
C SER A 3 -15.87 22.51 8.56
N ALA A 4 -17.13 22.09 8.48
CA ALA A 4 -17.54 20.80 9.01
C ALA A 4 -16.66 19.72 8.37
N THR A 5 -15.85 19.05 9.17
CA THR A 5 -15.04 17.92 8.73
C THR A 5 -16.00 16.84 8.22
N SER A 6 -16.05 16.61 6.91
CA SER A 6 -16.96 15.60 6.33
C SER A 6 -16.74 14.25 7.03
N ALA A 7 -17.81 13.63 7.52
CA ALA A 7 -17.72 12.33 8.18
C ALA A 7 -17.24 11.24 7.22
N LEU A 8 -16.71 10.14 7.76
CA LEU A 8 -16.46 8.94 6.96
C LEU A 8 -17.81 8.42 6.45
N ALA A 9 -17.93 8.26 5.12
CA ALA A 9 -19.15 7.76 4.51
C ALA A 9 -18.82 6.80 3.37
N PHE A 10 -19.53 5.67 3.36
CA PHE A 10 -19.42 4.61 2.36
C PHE A 10 -20.54 4.73 1.34
N THR A 11 -20.26 4.47 0.07
CA THR A 11 -21.29 4.44 -0.98
C THR A 11 -20.92 3.42 -2.03
N LYS A 12 -21.83 2.49 -2.29
CA LYS A 12 -21.65 1.41 -3.26
C LYS A 12 -21.26 1.96 -4.64
N LEU A 13 -20.25 1.35 -5.25
CA LEU A 13 -19.87 1.64 -6.62
C LEU A 13 -20.99 1.19 -7.57
N THR A 14 -21.40 2.09 -8.45
CA THR A 14 -22.41 1.79 -9.47
C THR A 14 -21.80 1.23 -10.75
N ARG A 15 -20.49 1.36 -10.91
CA ARG A 15 -19.70 0.86 -12.04
C ARG A 15 -18.34 0.37 -11.55
N PRO A 16 -17.76 -0.66 -12.19
CA PRO A 16 -16.38 -1.04 -11.94
C PRO A 16 -15.44 0.15 -12.20
N VAL A 17 -14.41 0.27 -11.38
CA VAL A 17 -13.33 1.24 -11.59
C VAL A 17 -12.10 0.55 -12.16
N ASP A 18 -11.37 1.27 -13.00
CA ASP A 18 -10.12 0.78 -13.57
C ASP A 18 -8.95 1.13 -12.65
N LEU A 19 -8.55 0.17 -11.81
CA LEU A 19 -7.38 0.27 -10.96
C LEU A 19 -6.16 -0.33 -11.68
N GLN A 20 -5.06 0.41 -11.66
CA GLN A 20 -3.77 -0.01 -12.20
C GLN A 20 -2.99 -0.75 -11.11
N TRP A 21 -2.86 -2.07 -11.24
CA TRP A 21 -2.17 -2.91 -10.25
C TRP A 21 -0.70 -3.01 -10.58
N VAL A 22 0.14 -2.71 -9.59
CA VAL A 22 1.59 -2.79 -9.78
C VAL A 22 2.03 -4.24 -9.98
N LEU A 23 1.38 -5.18 -9.29
CA LEU A 23 1.49 -6.62 -9.53
C LEU A 23 1.45 -7.00 -11.03
N ASP A 24 0.51 -6.44 -11.78
CA ASP A 24 0.28 -6.80 -13.19
C ASP A 24 1.41 -6.25 -14.08
N GLU A 25 1.94 -5.07 -13.74
CA GLU A 25 3.09 -4.46 -14.42
C GLU A 25 4.41 -5.19 -14.10
N ASP A 26 4.64 -5.53 -12.82
CA ASP A 26 5.85 -6.23 -12.37
C ASP A 26 5.90 -7.66 -12.94
N SER A 27 4.75 -8.30 -13.14
CA SER A 27 4.66 -9.62 -13.81
C SER A 27 5.06 -9.57 -15.28
N ALA A 28 4.82 -8.45 -15.97
CA ALA A 28 5.28 -8.23 -17.34
C ALA A 28 6.79 -7.93 -17.43
N LEU A 29 7.38 -7.44 -16.32
CA LEU A 29 8.79 -7.07 -16.20
C LEU A 29 9.53 -8.06 -15.29
N ALA A 30 9.47 -9.35 -15.63
CA ALA A 30 9.84 -10.53 -14.83
C ALA A 30 11.21 -10.52 -14.10
N TRP A 31 12.07 -9.49 -14.24
CA TRP A 31 13.41 -9.37 -13.66
C TRP A 31 13.67 -8.11 -12.81
N SER A 32 12.66 -7.33 -12.37
CA SER A 32 12.92 -6.17 -11.51
C SER A 32 13.22 -6.58 -10.05
N GLY A 33 14.26 -5.97 -9.47
CA GLY A 33 15.08 -6.48 -8.36
C GLY A 33 14.47 -6.57 -6.95
N SER A 34 13.17 -6.30 -6.73
CA SER A 34 12.56 -6.53 -5.41
C SER A 34 12.00 -7.95 -5.35
N GLN A 35 12.79 -8.89 -4.84
CA GLN A 35 12.35 -10.28 -4.61
C GLN A 35 11.29 -10.39 -3.50
N ASP A 36 11.18 -9.38 -2.63
CA ASP A 36 10.31 -9.43 -1.46
C ASP A 36 8.83 -9.12 -1.80
N PRO A 37 7.87 -9.81 -1.16
CA PRO A 37 6.45 -9.49 -1.28
C PRO A 37 6.14 -8.15 -0.62
N LEU A 38 5.39 -7.31 -1.34
CA LEU A 38 4.98 -5.98 -0.91
C LEU A 38 3.47 -5.91 -0.72
N LEU A 39 3.06 -5.28 0.37
CA LEU A 39 1.70 -4.80 0.60
C LEU A 39 1.49 -3.51 -0.20
N GLU A 40 0.42 -3.45 -0.97
CA GLU A 40 0.08 -2.33 -1.84
C GLU A 40 -1.24 -1.71 -1.38
N VAL A 41 -1.31 -0.38 -1.28
CA VAL A 41 -2.52 0.39 -1.02
C VAL A 41 -2.73 1.33 -2.20
N HIS A 42 -3.87 1.20 -2.86
CA HIS A 42 -4.28 1.99 -4.02
C HIS A 42 -5.37 2.97 -3.60
N VAL A 43 -5.18 4.23 -3.94
CA VAL A 43 -6.15 5.30 -3.73
C VAL A 43 -6.45 5.95 -5.08
N LEU A 44 -7.68 5.80 -5.56
CA LEU A 44 -8.13 6.36 -6.83
C LEU A 44 -9.20 7.44 -6.58
N PRO A 45 -8.94 8.71 -6.91
CA PRO A 45 -9.98 9.74 -6.89
C PRO A 45 -11.06 9.46 -7.94
N LEU A 46 -12.32 9.63 -7.55
CA LEU A 46 -13.43 9.63 -8.50
C LEU A 46 -13.60 10.99 -9.16
N ASP A 47 -14.19 10.97 -10.37
CA ASP A 47 -14.47 12.15 -11.20
C ASP A 47 -13.22 13.00 -11.52
N PHE A 48 -12.03 12.41 -11.39
CA PHE A 48 -10.79 13.05 -11.77
C PHE A 48 -10.44 12.72 -13.23
N HIS A 49 -10.15 13.76 -14.01
CA HIS A 49 -9.86 13.63 -15.44
C HIS A 49 -8.42 13.20 -15.76
N GLY A 50 -7.59 13.03 -14.73
CA GLY A 50 -6.19 12.69 -14.86
C GLY A 50 -5.25 13.89 -14.95
N TYR A 51 -3.96 13.62 -14.78
CA TYR A 51 -2.89 14.60 -14.94
C TYR A 51 -2.41 14.67 -16.38
N SER A 52 -2.20 15.89 -16.87
CA SER A 52 -1.39 16.13 -18.05
C SER A 52 0.06 15.68 -17.83
N ALA A 53 0.81 15.47 -18.90
CA ALA A 53 2.23 15.12 -18.81
C ALA A 53 3.05 16.16 -18.02
N ARG A 54 2.69 17.44 -18.15
CA ARG A 54 3.36 18.54 -17.43
C ARG A 54 3.04 18.51 -15.93
N GLU A 55 1.79 18.30 -15.55
CA GLU A 55 1.40 18.19 -14.14
C GLU A 55 2.05 16.99 -13.48
N LEU A 56 2.08 15.84 -14.16
CA LEU A 56 2.73 14.64 -13.64
C LEU A 56 4.24 14.85 -13.43
N GLU A 57 4.91 15.58 -14.32
CA GLU A 57 6.33 15.92 -14.19
C GLU A 57 6.59 16.88 -13.01
N GLN A 58 5.73 17.88 -12.82
CA GLN A 58 5.79 18.76 -11.65
C GLN A 58 5.59 17.97 -10.36
N LEU A 59 4.63 17.05 -10.35
CA LEU A 59 4.36 16.18 -9.21
C LEU A 59 5.54 15.26 -8.92
N ASN A 60 6.12 14.62 -9.95
CA ASN A 60 7.33 13.78 -9.81
C ASN A 60 8.49 14.55 -9.16
N THR A 61 8.69 15.81 -9.53
CA THR A 61 9.74 16.66 -8.96
C THR A 61 9.45 17.01 -7.49
N SER A 62 8.17 17.22 -7.15
CA SER A 62 7.75 17.56 -5.78
C SER A 62 7.60 16.36 -4.84
N LEU A 63 7.43 15.14 -5.39
CA LEU A 63 7.06 13.94 -4.65
C LEU A 63 8.08 13.56 -3.57
N PRO A 64 9.41 13.57 -3.81
CA PRO A 64 10.39 13.31 -2.75
C PRO A 64 10.27 14.28 -1.57
N ASN A 65 9.97 15.56 -1.82
CA ASN A 65 9.78 16.53 -0.76
C ASN A 65 8.49 16.27 0.03
N ARG A 66 7.39 15.91 -0.64
CA ARG A 66 6.14 15.52 0.03
C ARG A 66 6.33 14.29 0.92
N ILE A 67 7.06 13.29 0.43
CA ILE A 67 7.41 12.08 1.20
C ILE A 67 8.19 12.46 2.46
N ARG A 68 9.18 13.36 2.37
CA ARG A 68 9.93 13.83 3.56
C ARG A 68 9.05 14.62 4.54
N THR A 69 8.23 15.54 4.04
CA THR A 69 7.34 16.37 4.87
C THR A 69 6.28 15.54 5.60
N SER A 70 5.98 14.32 5.16
CA SER A 70 5.11 13.39 5.89
C SER A 70 5.67 12.95 7.25
N GLY A 71 6.98 13.10 7.48
CA GLY A 71 7.66 12.65 8.70
C GLY A 71 7.88 11.13 8.80
N LYS A 72 7.37 10.33 7.86
CA LYS A 72 7.53 8.86 7.86
C LYS A 72 8.88 8.39 7.29
N VAL A 73 9.57 9.25 6.54
CA VAL A 73 10.90 8.96 5.97
C VAL A 73 11.91 9.99 6.46
N GLY A 74 13.04 9.52 6.99
CA GLY A 74 14.12 10.36 7.49
C GLY A 74 14.75 11.24 6.41
N HIS A 75 15.28 12.40 6.80
CA HIS A 75 15.93 13.33 5.88
C HIS A 75 17.20 12.78 5.23
N ASP A 76 17.85 11.83 5.91
CA ASP A 76 19.07 11.13 5.51
C ASP A 76 18.83 9.96 4.55
N VAL A 77 17.58 9.52 4.38
CA VAL A 77 17.22 8.43 3.47
C VAL A 77 17.30 8.90 2.02
N ALA A 78 18.06 8.16 1.21
CA ALA A 78 18.22 8.44 -0.22
C ALA A 78 16.98 8.00 -1.00
N LEU A 79 16.14 8.97 -1.39
CA LEU A 79 14.97 8.75 -2.24
C LEU A 79 15.36 8.71 -3.72
N THR A 80 14.85 7.73 -4.47
CA THR A 80 15.14 7.56 -5.90
C THR A 80 13.89 7.83 -6.74
N PRO A 81 13.69 9.07 -7.24
CA PRO A 81 12.61 9.36 -8.16
C PRO A 81 12.86 8.73 -9.53
N SER A 82 11.80 8.20 -10.14
CA SER A 82 11.79 7.57 -11.45
C SER A 82 10.59 8.07 -12.26
N LYS A 83 10.78 8.29 -13.56
CA LYS A 83 9.75 8.83 -14.46
C LYS A 83 9.42 7.81 -15.53
N PHE A 84 8.13 7.51 -15.68
CA PHE A 84 7.61 6.64 -16.73
C PHE A 84 6.55 7.39 -17.54
N ALA A 85 6.17 6.83 -18.70
CA ALA A 85 5.18 7.44 -19.57
C ALA A 85 3.78 7.52 -18.94
N ALA A 86 3.43 6.55 -18.08
CA ALA A 86 2.11 6.42 -17.45
C ALA A 86 2.07 6.85 -15.99
N HIS A 87 3.22 6.94 -15.31
CA HIS A 87 3.31 7.24 -13.89
C HIS A 87 4.65 7.87 -13.48
N ALA A 88 4.63 8.54 -12.33
CA ALA A 88 5.80 8.93 -11.56
C ALA A 88 5.99 7.94 -10.40
N ALA A 89 7.23 7.64 -10.02
CA ALA A 89 7.52 6.75 -8.91
C ALA A 89 8.65 7.29 -8.05
N VAL A 90 8.64 7.02 -6.74
CA VAL A 90 9.76 7.23 -5.85
C VAL A 90 9.99 5.95 -5.06
N SER A 91 11.15 5.36 -5.26
CA SER A 91 11.59 4.19 -4.48
C SER A 91 12.31 4.64 -3.22
N ILE A 92 12.04 3.92 -2.13
CA ILE A 92 12.61 4.15 -0.80
C ILE A 92 13.43 2.91 -0.45
N PRO A 93 14.74 3.04 -0.17
CA PRO A 93 15.56 1.89 0.18
C PRO A 93 15.11 1.33 1.53
N ALA A 94 15.00 0.00 1.61
CA ALA A 94 14.77 -0.68 2.88
C ALA A 94 15.86 -0.33 3.89
N ARG A 95 15.48 -0.16 5.16
CA ARG A 95 16.47 0.07 6.21
C ARG A 95 17.29 -1.19 6.42
N ARG A 96 18.57 -1.00 6.73
CA ARG A 96 19.41 -2.11 7.18
C ARG A 96 18.99 -2.45 8.61
N PRO A 97 18.77 -3.74 8.95
CA PRO A 97 18.52 -4.14 10.33
C PRO A 97 19.61 -3.61 11.26
N GLN A 98 19.23 -3.12 12.43
CA GLN A 98 20.19 -2.66 13.44
C GLN A 98 20.94 -3.85 14.07
N SER A 99 20.30 -5.03 14.10
CA SER A 99 20.85 -6.29 14.60
C SER A 99 20.44 -7.46 13.70
N TRP A 100 21.27 -8.51 13.65
CA TRP A 100 20.95 -9.77 12.95
C TRP A 100 19.74 -10.48 13.54
N ASN A 101 19.44 -10.26 14.83
CA ASN A 101 18.35 -10.93 15.55
C ASN A 101 17.07 -10.08 15.63
N GLU A 102 16.98 -8.96 14.91
CA GLU A 102 15.79 -8.10 14.90
C GLU A 102 15.02 -8.32 13.59
N PRO A 103 13.89 -9.07 13.62
CA PRO A 103 13.07 -9.28 12.44
C PRO A 103 12.59 -7.92 11.90
N PRO A 104 12.84 -7.58 10.62
CA PRO A 104 12.46 -6.28 10.10
C PRO A 104 10.94 -6.18 10.03
N GLN A 105 10.44 -5.05 10.54
CA GLN A 105 9.03 -4.67 10.45
C GLN A 105 8.67 -4.27 9.02
N GLY A 106 7.37 -4.12 8.76
CA GLY A 106 6.91 -3.58 7.48
C GLY A 106 7.34 -2.12 7.32
N GLU A 107 7.99 -1.78 6.22
CA GLU A 107 8.53 -0.46 5.95
C GLU A 107 8.07 0.05 4.58
N LEU A 108 7.86 1.36 4.48
CA LEU A 108 7.51 2.02 3.23
C LEU A 108 8.62 1.81 2.18
N ALA A 109 8.25 1.28 1.02
CA ALA A 109 9.18 0.87 -0.03
C ALA A 109 9.04 1.71 -1.32
N GLU A 110 7.81 2.12 -1.67
CA GLU A 110 7.58 2.84 -2.93
C GLU A 110 6.32 3.69 -2.86
N VAL A 111 6.34 4.81 -3.59
CA VAL A 111 5.16 5.61 -3.91
C VAL A 111 5.07 5.76 -5.42
N ARG A 112 3.91 5.42 -6.01
CA ARG A 112 3.62 5.63 -7.43
C ARG A 112 2.42 6.54 -7.61
N LEU A 113 2.50 7.46 -8.55
CA LEU A 113 1.41 8.33 -8.95
C LEU A 113 1.14 8.18 -10.44
N TYR A 114 -0.03 7.69 -10.78
CA TYR A 114 -0.44 7.46 -12.16
C TYR A 114 -1.08 8.70 -12.79
N LYS A 115 -1.08 8.74 -14.13
CA LYS A 115 -1.83 9.75 -14.89
C LYS A 115 -3.31 9.78 -14.56
N SER A 116 -3.90 8.64 -14.19
CA SER A 116 -5.31 8.54 -13.76
C SER A 116 -5.62 9.25 -12.44
N GLY A 117 -4.60 9.75 -11.72
CA GLY A 117 -4.74 10.24 -10.35
C GLY A 117 -4.60 9.15 -9.29
N GLN A 118 -4.50 7.88 -9.69
CA GLN A 118 -4.27 6.80 -8.74
C GLN A 118 -2.92 7.00 -8.03
N LEU A 119 -2.98 7.03 -6.71
CA LEU A 119 -1.82 7.01 -5.83
C LEU A 119 -1.68 5.59 -5.26
N THR A 120 -0.55 4.94 -5.51
CA THR A 120 -0.22 3.65 -4.93
C THR A 120 0.93 3.79 -3.97
N VAL A 121 0.74 3.31 -2.75
CA VAL A 121 1.76 3.25 -1.70
C VAL A 121 2.08 1.78 -1.44
N ARG A 122 3.37 1.41 -1.46
CA ARG A 122 3.82 0.03 -1.23
C ARG A 122 4.74 -0.02 -0.02
N ALA A 123 4.59 -1.08 0.77
CA ALA A 123 5.45 -1.36 1.91
C ALA A 123 5.83 -2.84 1.95
N SER A 124 6.97 -3.15 2.55
CA SER A 124 7.29 -4.53 2.89
C SER A 124 6.32 -5.06 3.93
N LEU A 125 6.09 -6.37 3.91
CA LEU A 125 5.48 -7.05 5.05
C LEU A 125 6.53 -7.29 6.14
N PRO A 126 6.13 -7.37 7.42
CA PRO A 126 6.98 -7.92 8.46
C PRO A 126 7.51 -9.30 8.05
N ARG A 127 8.76 -9.60 8.36
CA ARG A 127 9.37 -10.89 8.00
C ARG A 127 10.31 -11.40 9.08
N ASP A 128 10.49 -12.72 9.09
CA ASP A 128 11.49 -13.41 9.90
C ASP A 128 12.40 -14.28 9.01
N GLY A 129 13.25 -15.12 9.63
CA GLY A 129 14.10 -16.06 8.91
C GLY A 129 13.35 -17.07 8.02
N LEU A 130 12.03 -17.16 8.12
CA LEU A 130 11.17 -18.03 7.31
C LEU A 130 10.37 -17.27 6.24
N GLY A 131 10.58 -15.96 6.08
CA GLY A 131 9.97 -15.14 5.03
C GLY A 131 8.90 -14.17 5.54
N ALA A 132 8.13 -13.62 4.60
CA ALA A 132 7.14 -12.59 4.91
C ALA A 132 5.91 -13.14 5.62
N ILE A 133 5.37 -12.33 6.53
CA ILE A 133 4.26 -12.65 7.40
C ILE A 133 3.12 -11.69 7.12
N LEU A 134 1.98 -12.25 6.72
CA LEU A 134 0.71 -11.56 6.75
C LEU A 134 0.11 -11.77 8.15
N ASP A 135 0.23 -10.75 9.00
CA ASP A 135 -0.26 -10.81 10.37
C ASP A 135 -1.68 -10.27 10.48
N PRO A 136 -2.69 -11.10 10.81
CA PRO A 136 -4.06 -10.65 10.90
C PRO A 136 -4.32 -9.62 12.00
N ILE A 137 -3.44 -9.55 13.00
CA ILE A 137 -3.53 -8.63 14.14
C ILE A 137 -2.85 -7.29 13.78
N ALA A 138 -1.67 -7.34 13.16
CA ALA A 138 -0.88 -6.13 12.85
C ALA A 138 -1.23 -5.50 11.48
N LEU A 139 -1.81 -6.25 10.54
CA LEU A 139 -2.13 -5.76 9.20
C LEU A 139 -3.08 -4.54 9.20
N PRO A 140 -4.16 -4.48 10.02
CA PRO A 140 -4.99 -3.28 10.09
C PRO A 140 -4.21 -2.02 10.48
N GLU A 141 -3.27 -2.14 11.42
CA GLU A 141 -2.43 -1.02 11.83
C GLU A 141 -1.50 -0.59 10.70
N GLN A 142 -0.80 -1.53 10.06
CA GLN A 142 0.06 -1.24 8.92
C GLN A 142 -0.72 -0.56 7.78
N LEU A 143 -1.90 -1.06 7.41
CA LEU A 143 -2.76 -0.43 6.41
C LEU A 143 -3.24 0.96 6.81
N THR A 144 -3.54 1.17 8.11
CA THR A 144 -3.91 2.48 8.65
C THR A 144 -2.78 3.48 8.42
N GLU A 145 -1.54 3.09 8.73
CA GLU A 145 -0.37 3.95 8.53
C GLU A 145 -0.14 4.30 7.06
N LEU A 146 -0.35 3.34 6.15
CA LEU A 146 -0.23 3.58 4.71
C LEU A 146 -1.31 4.53 4.17
N LEU A 147 -2.55 4.41 4.65
CA LEU A 147 -3.64 5.31 4.29
C LEU A 147 -3.40 6.74 4.81
N GLN A 148 -2.97 6.86 6.08
CA GLN A 148 -2.60 8.15 6.66
C GLN A 148 -1.42 8.78 5.95
N PHE A 149 -0.42 7.98 5.58
CA PHE A 149 0.70 8.43 4.77
C PHE A 149 0.23 8.93 3.40
N ALA A 150 -0.64 8.19 2.71
CA ALA A 150 -1.23 8.62 1.44
C ALA A 150 -1.98 9.96 1.58
N GLY A 151 -2.72 10.16 2.67
CA GLY A 151 -3.35 11.42 3.03
C GLY A 151 -2.36 12.55 3.27
N ALA A 152 -1.28 12.28 4.01
CA ALA A 152 -0.23 13.24 4.34
C ALA A 152 0.54 13.74 3.11
N LEU A 153 0.61 12.95 2.03
CA LEU A 153 1.20 13.41 0.76
C LEU A 153 0.40 14.55 0.12
N ASN A 154 -0.89 14.68 0.47
CA ASN A 154 -1.80 15.74 0.01
C ASN A 154 -1.82 15.87 -1.53
N ILE A 155 -1.86 14.72 -2.21
CA ILE A 155 -1.94 14.61 -3.69
C ILE A 155 -3.39 14.35 -4.10
N VAL A 156 -4.05 13.40 -3.43
CA VAL A 156 -5.47 13.09 -3.63
C VAL A 156 -6.30 14.03 -2.77
N GLN A 157 -7.12 14.86 -3.41
CA GLN A 157 -7.95 15.88 -2.73
C GLN A 157 -9.44 15.79 -3.09
N HIS A 158 -9.83 14.78 -3.87
CA HIS A 158 -11.22 14.60 -4.27
C HIS A 158 -12.04 14.07 -3.09
N GLU A 159 -13.28 14.54 -2.96
CA GLU A 159 -14.14 14.19 -1.82
C GLU A 159 -14.40 12.69 -1.75
N ARG A 160 -14.55 12.03 -2.90
CA ARG A 160 -14.79 10.59 -3.02
C ARG A 160 -13.61 9.90 -3.65
N ILE A 161 -13.20 8.81 -3.02
CA ILE A 161 -12.09 7.97 -3.44
C ILE A 161 -12.50 6.49 -3.40
N VAL A 162 -11.82 5.69 -4.20
CA VAL A 162 -11.79 4.25 -4.05
C VAL A 162 -10.49 3.86 -3.38
N VAL A 163 -10.56 2.95 -2.42
CA VAL A 163 -9.40 2.38 -1.74
C VAL A 163 -9.40 0.87 -1.97
N ALA A 164 -8.25 0.34 -2.36
CA ALA A 164 -8.06 -1.10 -2.49
C ALA A 164 -6.66 -1.50 -2.02
N THR A 165 -6.48 -2.75 -1.63
CA THR A 165 -5.19 -3.29 -1.22
C THR A 165 -4.90 -4.64 -1.88
N ALA A 166 -3.62 -4.92 -2.09
CA ALA A 166 -3.14 -6.22 -2.57
C ALA A 166 -1.81 -6.59 -1.92
N VAL A 167 -1.45 -7.86 -2.03
CA VAL A 167 -0.10 -8.36 -1.69
C VAL A 167 0.52 -8.98 -2.93
N SER A 168 1.69 -8.50 -3.32
CA SER A 168 2.46 -9.08 -4.41
C SER A 168 3.18 -10.36 -3.98
N LYS A 169 3.47 -11.26 -4.94
CA LYS A 169 4.24 -12.50 -4.72
C LYS A 169 3.71 -13.37 -3.57
N THR A 170 2.41 -13.63 -3.59
CA THR A 170 1.67 -14.37 -2.54
C THR A 170 2.25 -15.75 -2.21
N SER A 171 2.96 -16.40 -3.14
CA SER A 171 3.66 -17.67 -2.91
C SER A 171 4.79 -17.58 -1.87
N MET A 172 5.29 -16.36 -1.57
CA MET A 172 6.33 -16.09 -0.58
C MET A 172 5.79 -15.53 0.74
N VAL A 173 4.46 -15.50 0.89
CA VAL A 173 3.78 -14.94 2.05
C VAL A 173 3.15 -16.06 2.87
N SER A 174 3.30 -15.96 4.19
CA SER A 174 2.70 -16.89 5.14
C SER A 174 1.75 -16.16 6.08
N LEU A 175 0.61 -16.77 6.39
CA LEU A 175 -0.30 -16.24 7.40
C LEU A 175 0.18 -16.65 8.80
N GLY A 176 0.29 -15.70 9.72
CA GLY A 176 0.65 -15.95 11.12
C GLY A 176 0.93 -14.67 11.90
N THR A 177 1.20 -14.78 13.19
CA THR A 177 1.53 -13.61 14.03
C THR A 177 3.02 -13.29 13.94
N PHE A 178 3.35 -12.02 13.75
CA PHE A 178 4.71 -11.50 13.80
C PHE A 178 5.10 -11.20 15.26
N ASP A 179 6.27 -11.68 15.67
CA ASP A 179 6.86 -11.40 16.98
C ASP A 179 8.24 -10.74 16.76
N PRO A 180 8.41 -9.44 17.11
CA PRO A 180 9.68 -8.75 16.91
C PRO A 180 10.81 -9.27 17.80
N HIS A 181 10.50 -10.15 18.77
CA HIS A 181 11.49 -10.72 19.70
C HIS A 181 11.77 -12.19 19.45
N ARG A 182 11.08 -12.84 18.51
CA ARG A 182 11.18 -14.28 18.31
C ARG A 182 10.94 -14.68 16.86
N GLU A 183 11.89 -15.41 16.30
CA GLU A 183 11.70 -16.07 15.01
C GLU A 183 10.73 -17.26 15.13
N ARG A 184 9.90 -17.46 14.09
CA ARG A 184 9.05 -18.65 14.03
C ARG A 184 9.90 -19.88 13.80
N GLN A 185 9.50 -20.98 14.42
CA GLN A 185 10.14 -22.29 14.22
C GLN A 185 9.49 -23.10 13.10
N ARG A 186 8.30 -22.69 12.62
CA ARG A 186 7.53 -23.40 11.58
C ARG A 186 6.77 -22.39 10.73
N VAL A 187 6.68 -22.67 9.44
CA VAL A 187 5.87 -21.92 8.48
C VAL A 187 4.88 -22.86 7.79
N ARG A 188 3.64 -22.40 7.61
CA ARG A 188 2.68 -23.05 6.70
C ARG A 188 2.69 -22.26 5.40
N LEU A 189 3.40 -22.80 4.41
CA LEU A 189 3.37 -22.23 3.08
C LEU A 189 2.00 -22.47 2.46
N ALA A 190 1.49 -21.47 1.75
CA ALA A 190 0.33 -21.64 0.91
C ALA A 190 0.65 -22.64 -0.23
N PRO A 191 -0.35 -23.35 -0.78
CA PRO A 191 -0.13 -24.20 -1.94
C PRO A 191 0.49 -23.38 -3.09
N GLN A 192 1.36 -24.01 -3.90
CA GLN A 192 1.99 -23.35 -5.06
C GLN A 192 1.00 -22.87 -6.13
N SER A 193 -0.29 -23.20 -6.02
CA SER A 193 -1.33 -22.63 -6.87
C SER A 193 -1.43 -21.13 -6.61
N GLY A 194 -1.13 -20.31 -7.62
CA GLY A 194 -1.20 -18.85 -7.54
C GLY A 194 -2.59 -18.41 -7.08
N PHE A 195 -2.66 -17.91 -5.84
CA PHE A 195 -3.81 -17.19 -5.32
C PHE A 195 -3.45 -15.70 -5.30
N THR A 196 -4.43 -14.86 -5.57
CA THR A 196 -4.24 -13.40 -5.53
C THR A 196 -4.80 -12.90 -4.22
N LEU A 197 -4.00 -12.14 -3.48
CA LEU A 197 -4.46 -11.37 -2.33
C LEU A 197 -4.73 -9.96 -2.83
N ARG A 198 -5.99 -9.66 -3.13
CA ARG A 198 -6.44 -8.37 -3.64
C ARG A 198 -7.88 -8.11 -3.25
N THR A 199 -8.15 -6.96 -2.66
CA THR A 199 -9.53 -6.51 -2.43
C THR A 199 -10.13 -5.96 -3.72
N ASP A 200 -11.29 -6.46 -4.12
CA ASP A 200 -12.07 -5.85 -5.19
C ASP A 200 -12.81 -4.62 -4.66
N PRO A 201 -12.61 -3.43 -5.26
CA PRO A 201 -13.35 -2.25 -4.83
C PRO A 201 -14.82 -2.35 -5.28
N ASP A 202 -15.73 -2.46 -4.33
CA ASP A 202 -17.18 -2.44 -4.53
C ASP A 202 -17.86 -1.20 -3.92
N GLU A 203 -17.08 -0.36 -3.24
CA GLU A 203 -17.53 0.86 -2.59
C GLU A 203 -16.56 2.04 -2.77
N THR A 204 -17.10 3.22 -2.50
CA THR A 204 -16.40 4.50 -2.45
C THR A 204 -16.44 5.00 -1.02
N VAL A 205 -15.39 5.68 -0.61
CA VAL A 205 -15.27 6.29 0.71
C VAL A 205 -15.01 7.78 0.56
N THR A 206 -15.35 8.55 1.59
CA THR A 206 -14.95 9.96 1.65
C THR A 206 -13.44 10.09 1.91
N LEU A 207 -12.85 11.23 1.54
CA LEU A 207 -11.42 11.50 1.69
C LEU A 207 -10.90 11.34 3.13
N THR A 208 -11.77 11.40 4.13
CA THR A 208 -11.43 11.15 5.54
C THR A 208 -10.97 9.72 5.82
N ALA A 209 -11.19 8.78 4.89
CA ALA A 209 -10.55 7.47 4.88
C ALA A 209 -9.00 7.54 4.83
N LEU A 210 -8.42 8.67 4.45
CA LEU A 210 -6.96 8.89 4.46
C LEU A 210 -6.49 9.62 5.74
N SER A 211 -7.36 9.81 6.73
CA SER A 211 -7.03 10.49 7.98
C SER A 211 -7.79 9.88 9.16
N THR A 212 -8.84 10.54 9.66
CA THR A 212 -9.58 10.12 10.86
C THR A 212 -10.35 8.81 10.66
N GLY A 213 -10.76 8.49 9.43
CA GLY A 213 -11.44 7.24 9.06
C GLY A 213 -10.51 6.11 8.61
N ALA A 214 -9.18 6.33 8.62
CA ALA A 214 -8.23 5.37 8.06
C ALA A 214 -8.27 4.00 8.76
N GLN A 215 -8.42 3.98 10.08
CA GLN A 215 -8.45 2.73 10.84
C GLN A 215 -9.66 1.85 10.49
N GLU A 216 -10.83 2.44 10.29
CA GLU A 216 -12.05 1.71 9.95
C GLU A 216 -11.93 1.07 8.56
N VAL A 217 -11.48 1.85 7.57
CA VAL A 217 -11.24 1.37 6.20
C VAL A 217 -10.15 0.30 6.18
N ALA A 218 -9.03 0.54 6.87
CA ALA A 218 -7.93 -0.42 6.98
C ALA A 218 -8.36 -1.75 7.61
N THR A 219 -9.20 -1.72 8.65
CA THR A 219 -9.72 -2.93 9.30
C THR A 219 -10.60 -3.75 8.36
N SER A 220 -11.47 -3.08 7.58
CA SER A 220 -12.30 -3.75 6.57
C SER A 220 -11.44 -4.39 5.48
N LEU A 221 -10.50 -3.63 4.92
CA LEU A 221 -9.57 -4.09 3.88
C LEU A 221 -8.70 -5.26 4.34
N ALA A 222 -8.13 -5.18 5.55
CA ALA A 222 -7.36 -6.26 6.15
C ALA A 222 -8.17 -7.55 6.21
N ARG A 223 -9.40 -7.48 6.73
CA ARG A 223 -10.28 -8.65 6.84
C ARG A 223 -10.59 -9.27 5.48
N LEU A 224 -10.93 -8.45 4.48
CA LEU A 224 -11.18 -8.91 3.12
C LEU A 224 -9.93 -9.60 2.55
N LEU A 225 -8.76 -8.98 2.70
CA LEU A 225 -7.49 -9.50 2.19
C LEU A 225 -7.12 -10.84 2.85
N ILE A 226 -7.20 -10.93 4.18
CA ILE A 226 -6.90 -12.16 4.95
C ILE A 226 -7.87 -13.29 4.58
N SER A 227 -9.15 -12.96 4.35
CA SER A 227 -10.17 -13.98 4.01
C SER A 227 -9.90 -14.72 2.70
N GLN A 228 -9.06 -14.16 1.83
CA GLN A 228 -8.64 -14.76 0.57
C GLN A 228 -7.45 -15.72 0.74
N HIS A 229 -6.82 -15.74 1.91
CA HIS A 229 -5.67 -16.60 2.16
C HIS A 229 -6.11 -18.07 2.37
N PRO A 230 -5.53 -19.06 1.66
CA PRO A 230 -5.98 -20.47 1.68
C PRO A 230 -6.02 -21.14 3.06
N HIS A 231 -5.19 -20.67 4.00
CA HIS A 231 -5.09 -21.19 5.37
C HIS A 231 -5.95 -20.42 6.39
N TRP A 232 -6.81 -19.50 5.94
CA TRP A 232 -7.74 -18.79 6.82
C TRP A 232 -8.91 -19.70 7.21
N ALA A 233 -9.05 -19.97 8.50
CA ALA A 233 -10.26 -20.51 9.11
C ALA A 233 -10.83 -19.39 9.99
N GLY A 234 -11.98 -18.85 9.60
CA GLY A 234 -12.58 -17.65 10.21
C GLY A 234 -12.94 -17.78 11.68
#